data_AF-A0A352F670-F1
#
_entry.id   AF-A0A352F670-F1
#
_cell.length_a   1.000
_cell.length_b   1.000
_cell.length_c   1.000
_cell.angle_alpha   90.00
_cell.angle_beta   90.00
_cell.angle_gamma   90.00
#
_symmetry.space_group_name_H-M   'P 1'
#
loop_
_entity.id
_entity.type
_entity.pdbx_description
1 polymer ?
#
loop_
_entity_poly.entity_id
_entity_poly.type
_entity_poly.pdbx_seq_one_letter_code
_entity_poly.pdbx_strand_id
1 'polypeptide(L)'
;MGTTARHFCVLLPGIFIVYQSIAQNYVTNQPPLVPQKYIELPLGSVKPQGWLLEQLTIMNKGLTGHLEEVYPAISKDNGWLGGTGESLEATPYWLDGALPLAWLLDDPVLKGKVLKYIDWVLDNQRPSGYFGPYTKYERDSGAKVENINQGDDLWPRMVMLKVLQQHYSATGDKRVIPFMTRYFRFQYENLTDTTRLINRYIEQTANSRC
;
A
#
# COMPACT_ATOMS: atom_id res chain seq x y z
N MET A 1 -25.48 52.71 58.97
CA MET A 1 -24.18 52.87 58.28
C MET A 1 -23.77 51.51 57.77
N GLY A 2 -23.72 51.33 56.45
CA GLY A 2 -23.42 50.04 55.81
C GLY A 2 -23.48 50.20 54.30
N THR A 3 -22.40 50.69 53.72
CA THR A 3 -22.20 50.92 52.29
C THR A 3 -22.01 49.59 51.56
N THR A 4 -22.91 49.26 50.63
CA THR A 4 -22.80 48.10 49.74
C THR A 4 -21.86 48.42 48.58
N ALA A 5 -20.65 47.83 48.59
CA ALA A 5 -19.70 47.93 47.49
C ALA A 5 -20.11 47.01 46.34
N ARG A 6 -20.54 47.60 45.21
CA ARG A 6 -20.73 46.87 43.95
C ARG A 6 -19.37 46.58 43.33
N HIS A 7 -18.99 45.31 43.24
CA HIS A 7 -17.80 44.87 42.52
C HIS A 7 -18.11 44.84 41.02
N PHE A 8 -17.45 45.71 40.24
CA PHE A 8 -17.42 45.63 38.78
C PHE A 8 -16.36 44.59 38.38
N CYS A 9 -16.79 43.47 37.81
CA CYS A 9 -15.89 42.51 37.18
C CYS A 9 -15.67 42.92 35.72
N VAL A 10 -14.49 43.45 35.40
CA VAL A 10 -14.09 43.74 34.03
C VAL A 10 -13.52 42.45 33.43
N LEU A 11 -14.31 41.79 32.58
CA LEU A 11 -13.85 40.68 31.76
C LEU A 11 -13.01 41.24 30.61
N LEU A 12 -11.69 41.16 30.72
CA LEU A 12 -10.79 41.37 29.59
C LEU A 12 -10.92 40.17 28.63
N PRO A 13 -11.24 40.39 27.34
CA PRO A 13 -11.27 39.30 26.37
C PRO A 13 -9.83 38.85 26.14
N GLY A 14 -9.48 37.69 26.71
CA GLY A 14 -8.22 37.02 26.41
C GLY A 14 -8.20 36.64 24.93
N ILE A 15 -7.33 37.30 24.16
CA ILE A 15 -6.99 36.87 22.81
C ILE A 15 -6.26 35.54 22.95
N PHE A 16 -6.99 34.43 22.74
CA PHE A 16 -6.38 33.13 22.54
C PHE A 16 -5.71 33.14 21.17
N ILE A 17 -4.40 33.41 21.15
CA ILE A 17 -3.57 33.12 19.98
C ILE A 17 -3.50 31.60 19.89
N VAL A 18 -4.35 31.02 19.03
CA VAL A 18 -4.24 29.62 18.63
C VAL A 18 -2.98 29.52 17.77
N TYR A 19 -1.88 29.04 18.37
CA TYR A 19 -0.73 28.57 17.60
C TYR A 19 -1.17 27.31 16.85
N GLN A 20 -1.66 27.48 15.61
CA GLN A 20 -1.80 26.36 14.70
C GLN A 20 -0.41 25.84 14.38
N SER A 21 -0.06 24.72 15.00
CA SER A 21 1.07 23.89 14.63
C SER A 21 1.02 23.60 13.13
N ILE A 22 2.11 23.88 12.43
CA ILE A 22 2.32 23.60 11.00
C ILE A 22 2.22 22.07 10.72
N ALA A 23 2.22 21.23 11.77
CA ALA A 23 2.04 19.79 11.69
C ALA A 23 0.57 19.31 11.51
N GLN A 24 -0.38 20.20 11.17
CA GLN A 24 -1.78 19.82 10.94
C GLN A 24 -2.05 19.15 9.58
N ASN A 25 -1.20 19.32 8.57
CA ASN A 25 -1.53 18.90 7.21
C ASN A 25 -1.25 17.42 6.92
N TYR A 26 -0.43 16.74 7.72
CA TYR A 26 0.01 15.37 7.45
C TYR A 26 0.14 14.53 8.73
N VAL A 27 -0.26 13.27 8.64
CA VAL A 27 -0.20 12.32 9.77
C VAL A 27 1.27 12.01 10.08
N THR A 28 1.66 12.19 11.34
CA THR A 28 2.95 11.74 11.87
C THR A 28 2.76 10.48 12.74
N ASN A 29 3.87 9.91 13.18
CA ASN A 29 3.92 8.82 14.14
C ASN A 29 3.02 9.09 15.34
N GLN A 30 2.17 8.11 15.69
CA GLN A 30 1.29 8.20 16.85
C GLN A 30 2.06 7.85 18.13
N PRO A 31 1.70 8.42 19.30
CA PRO A 31 2.27 8.01 20.58
C PRO A 31 2.17 6.49 20.79
N PRO A 32 3.19 5.81 21.36
CA PRO A 32 4.39 6.35 22.01
C PRO A 32 5.60 6.53 21.08
N LEU A 33 5.41 6.44 19.76
CA LEU A 33 6.51 6.55 18.80
C LEU A 33 7.04 7.98 18.75
N VAL A 34 8.36 8.13 18.60
CA VAL A 34 9.02 9.44 18.48
C VAL A 34 8.53 10.13 17.20
N PRO A 35 8.14 11.43 17.26
CA PRO A 35 7.74 12.19 16.09
C PRO A 35 8.85 12.21 15.03
N GLN A 36 8.47 12.03 13.77
CA GLN A 36 9.45 12.08 12.68
C GLN A 36 9.89 13.52 12.42
N LYS A 37 11.20 13.74 12.25
CA LYS A 37 11.75 15.05 11.87
C LYS A 37 11.34 15.46 10.45
N TYR A 38 11.23 14.49 9.55
CA TYR A 38 10.78 14.66 8.18
C TYR A 38 9.66 13.67 7.89
N ILE A 39 8.68 14.13 7.14
CA ILE A 39 7.54 13.34 6.69
C ILE A 39 7.58 13.25 5.18
N GLU A 40 7.19 12.11 4.64
CA GLU A 40 7.01 11.96 3.20
C GLU A 40 5.79 12.76 2.76
N LEU A 41 5.90 13.46 1.62
CA LEU A 41 4.77 14.16 1.05
C LEU A 41 3.85 13.17 0.32
N PRO A 42 2.51 13.32 0.42
CA PRO A 42 1.59 12.44 -0.28
C PRO A 42 1.84 12.39 -1.78
N LEU A 43 1.62 11.23 -2.38
CA LEU A 43 1.79 11.04 -3.81
C LEU A 43 0.89 12.02 -4.60
N GLY A 44 1.49 12.76 -5.52
CA GLY A 44 0.81 13.78 -6.33
C GLY A 44 0.82 15.19 -5.72
N SER A 45 1.32 15.37 -4.50
CA SER A 45 1.55 16.71 -3.91
C SER A 45 2.62 17.52 -4.65
N VAL A 46 3.57 16.83 -5.29
CA VAL A 46 4.59 17.41 -6.17
C VAL A 46 4.23 17.05 -7.61
N LYS A 47 4.22 18.05 -8.49
CA LYS A 47 3.92 17.86 -9.91
C LYS A 47 5.19 18.01 -10.76
N PRO A 48 5.49 17.06 -11.66
CA PRO A 48 6.68 17.11 -12.49
C PRO A 48 6.57 18.22 -13.54
N GLN A 49 7.68 18.88 -13.83
CA GLN A 49 7.81 19.90 -14.89
C GLN A 49 9.14 19.73 -15.63
N GLY A 50 9.26 20.38 -16.79
CA GLY A 50 10.50 20.38 -17.60
C GLY A 50 11.01 18.98 -17.91
N TRP A 51 12.30 18.75 -17.69
CA TRP A 51 12.96 17.47 -17.98
C TRP A 51 12.31 16.29 -17.26
N LEU A 52 11.89 16.43 -15.99
CA LEU A 52 11.29 15.34 -15.25
C LEU A 52 9.94 14.92 -15.86
N LEU A 53 9.11 15.90 -16.25
CA LEU A 53 7.84 15.62 -16.93
C LEU A 53 8.07 14.86 -18.25
N GLU A 54 9.11 15.24 -19.00
CA GLU A 54 9.49 14.56 -20.24
C GLU A 54 9.91 13.11 -19.98
N GLN A 55 10.76 12.86 -18.97
CA GLN A 55 11.19 11.49 -18.63
C GLN A 55 10.01 10.60 -18.22
N LEU A 56 9.11 11.11 -17.36
CA LEU A 56 7.93 10.36 -16.95
C LEU A 56 7.01 10.09 -18.16
N THR A 57 6.85 11.06 -19.06
CA THR A 57 6.09 10.87 -20.30
C THR A 57 6.70 9.78 -21.20
N ILE A 58 8.03 9.73 -21.32
CA ILE A 58 8.74 8.67 -22.05
C ILE A 58 8.50 7.31 -21.39
N MET A 59 8.60 7.22 -20.06
CA MET A 59 8.33 5.98 -19.33
C MET A 59 6.90 5.47 -19.58
N ASN A 60 5.92 6.37 -19.55
CA ASN A 60 4.51 6.05 -19.78
C ASN A 60 4.27 5.57 -21.22
N LYS A 61 4.81 6.27 -22.22
CA LYS A 61 4.71 5.87 -23.63
C LYS A 61 5.56 4.65 -24.00
N GLY A 62 6.49 4.27 -23.13
CA GLY A 62 7.37 3.14 -23.31
C GLY A 62 6.94 1.93 -22.48
N LEU A 63 7.92 1.21 -21.95
CA LEU A 63 7.70 -0.08 -21.30
C LEU A 63 6.74 -0.01 -20.10
N THR A 64 6.75 1.06 -19.31
CA THR A 64 5.97 1.09 -18.06
C THR A 64 4.47 1.17 -18.33
N GLY A 65 4.02 1.98 -19.30
CA GLY A 65 2.60 2.08 -19.63
C GLY A 65 2.07 0.95 -20.51
N HIS A 66 2.97 0.18 -21.13
CA HIS A 66 2.64 -0.88 -22.10
C HIS A 66 3.13 -2.27 -21.67
N LEU A 67 3.52 -2.48 -20.40
CA LEU A 67 4.17 -3.74 -19.99
C LEU A 67 3.28 -4.97 -20.20
N GLU A 68 1.97 -4.85 -19.95
CA GLU A 68 0.97 -5.91 -20.19
C GLU A 68 0.89 -6.36 -21.67
N GLU A 69 1.31 -5.50 -22.61
CA GLU A 69 1.25 -5.76 -24.04
C GLU A 69 2.48 -6.53 -24.55
N VAL A 70 3.60 -6.42 -23.84
CA VAL A 70 4.91 -6.90 -24.31
C VAL A 70 5.55 -7.95 -23.40
N TYR A 71 5.15 -8.05 -22.14
CA TYR A 71 5.76 -8.96 -21.17
C TYR A 71 4.80 -10.10 -20.80
N PRO A 72 5.02 -11.33 -21.30
CA PRO A 72 4.07 -12.43 -21.15
C PRO A 72 3.66 -12.74 -19.71
N ALA A 73 4.60 -12.62 -18.76
CA ALA A 73 4.35 -12.85 -17.34
C ALA A 73 3.27 -11.93 -16.75
N ILE A 74 3.19 -10.68 -17.21
CA ILE A 74 2.22 -9.69 -16.69
C ILE A 74 0.99 -9.60 -17.62
N SER A 75 1.01 -10.29 -18.76
CA SER A 75 -0.01 -10.22 -19.81
C SER A 75 -1.32 -10.97 -19.45
N LYS A 76 -1.88 -11.75 -20.39
CA LYS A 76 -3.13 -12.50 -20.21
C LYS A 76 -2.96 -13.56 -19.12
N ASP A 77 -4.04 -13.78 -18.36
CA ASP A 77 -4.13 -14.76 -17.27
C ASP A 77 -3.23 -14.48 -16.05
N ASN A 78 -3.05 -13.21 -15.70
CA ASN A 78 -2.26 -12.77 -14.55
C ASN A 78 -2.81 -13.29 -13.20
N GLY A 79 -1.94 -13.88 -12.37
CA GLY A 79 -2.32 -14.42 -11.06
C GLY A 79 -2.82 -13.37 -10.07
N TRP A 80 -2.33 -12.12 -10.19
CA TRP A 80 -2.81 -10.97 -9.42
C TRP A 80 -4.15 -10.41 -9.91
N LEU A 81 -4.78 -11.09 -10.87
CA LEU A 81 -6.16 -10.90 -11.29
C LEU A 81 -6.98 -12.21 -11.20
N GLY A 82 -6.49 -13.19 -10.45
CA GLY A 82 -7.15 -14.47 -10.22
C GLY A 82 -6.90 -15.53 -11.29
N GLY A 83 -6.01 -15.24 -12.25
CA GLY A 83 -5.59 -16.18 -13.28
C GLY A 83 -4.67 -17.30 -12.79
N THR A 84 -4.24 -18.14 -13.72
CA THR A 84 -3.31 -19.27 -13.47
C THR A 84 -1.87 -18.99 -13.89
N GLY A 85 -1.60 -17.83 -14.49
CA GLY A 85 -0.28 -17.38 -14.89
C GLY A 85 0.59 -16.90 -13.73
N GLU A 86 1.53 -15.99 -14.06
CA GLU A 86 2.53 -15.50 -13.11
C GLU A 86 1.87 -14.92 -11.85
N SER A 87 2.39 -15.31 -10.69
CA SER A 87 1.80 -15.07 -9.38
C SER A 87 2.83 -14.59 -8.34
N LEU A 88 4.06 -14.34 -8.76
CA LEU A 88 5.17 -13.89 -7.93
C LEU A 88 5.29 -12.35 -8.04
N GLU A 89 6.52 -11.84 -8.01
CA GLU A 89 6.81 -10.42 -7.79
C GLU A 89 6.79 -9.53 -9.03
N ALA A 90 6.71 -10.09 -10.24
CA ALA A 90 6.79 -9.28 -11.47
C ALA A 90 5.66 -8.24 -11.56
N THR A 91 4.42 -8.65 -11.28
CA THR A 91 3.26 -7.74 -11.31
C THR A 91 3.34 -6.68 -10.19
N PRO A 92 3.58 -7.03 -8.91
CA PRO A 92 3.78 -6.03 -7.86
C PRO A 92 4.90 -5.03 -8.15
N TYR A 93 6.04 -5.47 -8.69
CA TYR A 93 7.13 -4.55 -9.04
C TYR A 93 6.76 -3.57 -10.15
N TRP A 94 6.02 -4.03 -11.15
CA TRP A 94 5.51 -3.13 -12.17
C TRP A 94 4.55 -2.11 -11.58
N LEU A 95 3.59 -2.55 -10.75
CA LEU A 95 2.62 -1.67 -10.10
C LEU A 95 3.29 -0.63 -9.17
N ASP A 96 4.39 -0.99 -8.51
CA ASP A 96 5.19 -0.10 -7.66
C ASP A 96 5.75 1.11 -8.43
N GLY A 97 6.03 0.96 -9.73
CA GLY A 97 6.42 2.07 -10.61
C GLY A 97 5.25 2.69 -11.39
N ALA A 98 4.31 1.88 -11.86
CA ALA A 98 3.21 2.33 -12.70
C ALA A 98 2.18 3.18 -11.95
N LEU A 99 1.90 2.84 -10.68
CA LEU A 99 0.97 3.59 -9.84
C LEU A 99 1.45 5.04 -9.63
N PRO A 100 2.64 5.33 -9.08
CA PRO A 100 3.08 6.70 -8.93
C PRO A 100 3.16 7.45 -10.27
N LEU A 101 3.59 6.79 -11.34
CA LEU A 101 3.63 7.38 -12.67
C LEU A 101 2.25 7.87 -13.14
N ALA A 102 1.20 7.07 -12.94
CA ALA A 102 -0.16 7.40 -13.36
C ALA A 102 -0.71 8.64 -12.62
N TRP A 103 -0.40 8.82 -11.34
CA TRP A 103 -0.83 9.99 -10.56
C TRP A 103 0.04 11.24 -10.77
N LEU A 104 1.34 11.05 -11.04
CA LEU A 104 2.25 12.15 -11.35
C LEU A 104 1.90 12.80 -12.70
N LEU A 105 1.58 11.98 -13.71
CA LEU A 105 1.16 12.44 -15.04
C LEU A 105 -0.32 12.77 -15.17
N ASP A 106 -1.12 12.41 -14.15
CA ASP A 106 -2.59 12.48 -14.20
C ASP A 106 -3.19 11.70 -15.39
N ASP A 107 -2.59 10.56 -15.73
CA ASP A 107 -2.96 9.77 -16.91
C ASP A 107 -4.16 8.85 -16.61
N PRO A 108 -5.34 9.07 -17.22
CA PRO A 108 -6.54 8.28 -16.93
C PRO A 108 -6.45 6.83 -17.43
N VAL A 109 -5.67 6.57 -18.48
CA VAL A 109 -5.53 5.23 -19.07
C VAL A 109 -4.69 4.35 -18.16
N LEU A 110 -3.51 4.83 -17.74
CA LEU A 110 -2.63 4.11 -16.83
C LEU A 110 -3.27 3.95 -15.45
N LYS A 111 -4.00 4.96 -14.95
CA LYS A 111 -4.81 4.82 -13.72
C LYS A 111 -5.80 3.67 -13.85
N GLY A 112 -6.54 3.58 -14.97
CA GLY A 112 -7.48 2.48 -15.21
C GLY A 112 -6.79 1.11 -15.19
N LYS A 113 -5.62 0.98 -15.82
CA LYS A 113 -4.83 -0.26 -15.81
C LYS A 113 -4.42 -0.65 -14.38
N VAL A 114 -3.83 0.27 -13.62
CA VAL A 114 -3.35 0.02 -12.26
C VAL A 114 -4.52 -0.28 -11.31
N LEU A 115 -5.59 0.52 -11.34
CA LEU A 115 -6.73 0.39 -10.43
C LEU A 115 -7.42 -0.98 -10.56
N LYS A 116 -7.45 -1.57 -11.75
CA LYS A 116 -7.94 -2.93 -11.96
C LYS A 116 -7.26 -3.95 -11.03
N TYR A 117 -5.95 -3.86 -10.85
CA TYR A 117 -5.21 -4.76 -9.94
C TYR A 117 -5.45 -4.41 -8.48
N ILE A 118 -5.47 -3.12 -8.15
CA ILE A 118 -5.73 -2.65 -6.79
C ILE A 118 -7.10 -3.12 -6.29
N ASP A 119 -8.15 -2.90 -7.10
CA ASP A 119 -9.51 -3.30 -6.77
C ASP A 119 -9.61 -4.82 -6.63
N TRP A 120 -9.03 -5.58 -7.57
CA TRP A 120 -9.01 -7.03 -7.45
C TRP A 120 -8.34 -7.49 -6.15
N VAL A 121 -7.17 -6.94 -5.81
CA VAL A 121 -6.46 -7.30 -4.59
C VAL A 121 -7.29 -7.00 -3.34
N LEU A 122 -7.84 -5.78 -3.25
CA LEU A 122 -8.64 -5.35 -2.10
C LEU A 122 -9.92 -6.18 -1.94
N ASP A 123 -10.54 -6.57 -3.05
CA ASP A 123 -11.80 -7.31 -3.06
C ASP A 123 -11.62 -8.83 -2.88
N ASN A 124 -10.39 -9.36 -3.01
CA ASN A 124 -10.08 -10.80 -2.94
C ASN A 124 -9.21 -11.20 -1.72
N GLN A 125 -9.29 -10.44 -0.63
CA GLN A 125 -8.72 -10.90 0.66
C GLN A 125 -9.52 -12.10 1.20
N ARG A 126 -8.80 -13.10 1.73
CA ARG A 126 -9.42 -14.28 2.36
C ARG A 126 -9.95 -13.90 3.74
N PRO A 127 -10.93 -14.64 4.29
CA PRO A 127 -11.44 -14.42 5.64
C PRO A 127 -10.36 -14.42 6.73
N SER A 128 -9.33 -15.26 6.58
CA SER A 128 -8.16 -15.32 7.48
C SER A 128 -7.29 -14.05 7.48
N GLY A 129 -7.45 -13.16 6.49
CA GLY A 129 -6.58 -12.01 6.26
C GLY A 129 -5.48 -12.24 5.22
N TYR A 130 -5.27 -13.47 4.76
CA TYR A 130 -4.37 -13.78 3.65
C TYR A 130 -4.84 -13.10 2.34
N PHE A 131 -3.92 -12.73 1.44
CA PHE A 131 -4.26 -12.10 0.16
C PHE A 131 -3.31 -12.47 -0.98
N GLY A 132 -3.58 -11.97 -2.19
CA GLY A 132 -2.75 -12.15 -3.39
C GLY A 132 -3.29 -13.21 -4.34
N PRO A 133 -2.48 -13.72 -5.27
CA PRO A 133 -2.91 -14.77 -6.20
C PRO A 133 -3.41 -16.03 -5.48
N TYR A 134 -4.22 -16.83 -6.16
CA TYR A 134 -4.64 -18.12 -5.63
C TYR A 134 -3.43 -19.04 -5.45
N THR A 135 -3.32 -19.64 -4.27
CA THR A 135 -2.23 -20.55 -3.94
C THR A 135 -2.42 -21.91 -4.60
N LYS A 136 -1.36 -22.73 -4.62
CA LYS A 136 -1.50 -24.14 -4.99
C LYS A 136 -2.52 -24.87 -4.10
N TYR A 137 -2.48 -24.62 -2.79
CA TYR A 137 -3.44 -25.21 -1.84
C TYR A 137 -4.89 -24.86 -2.19
N GLU A 138 -5.17 -23.59 -2.48
CA GLU A 138 -6.53 -23.15 -2.85
C GLU A 138 -7.01 -23.81 -4.14
N ARG A 139 -6.13 -23.93 -5.14
CA ARG A 139 -6.46 -24.56 -6.42
C ARG A 139 -6.73 -26.06 -6.28
N ASP A 140 -5.91 -26.76 -5.52
CA ASP A 140 -6.02 -28.21 -5.38
C ASP A 140 -7.17 -28.64 -4.47
N SER A 141 -7.41 -27.89 -3.39
CA SER A 141 -8.40 -28.26 -2.36
C SER A 141 -9.74 -27.56 -2.49
N GLY A 142 -9.81 -26.42 -3.19
CA GLY A 142 -10.97 -25.53 -3.18
C GLY A 142 -11.19 -24.76 -1.88
N ALA A 143 -10.41 -25.05 -0.82
CA ALA A 143 -10.48 -24.36 0.46
C ALA A 143 -9.64 -23.09 0.46
N LYS A 144 -10.03 -22.09 1.26
CA LYS A 144 -9.28 -20.84 1.42
C LYS A 144 -8.11 -21.03 2.39
N VAL A 145 -7.06 -20.24 2.21
CA VAL A 145 -5.90 -20.22 3.13
C VAL A 145 -6.36 -19.77 4.52
N GLU A 146 -6.08 -20.57 5.52
CA GLU A 146 -6.33 -20.30 6.94
C GLU A 146 -5.04 -20.10 7.74
N ASN A 147 -3.91 -20.69 7.30
CA ASN A 147 -2.61 -20.53 7.95
C ASN A 147 -1.44 -20.42 6.96
N ILE A 148 -0.27 -20.01 7.46
CA ILE A 148 0.91 -19.73 6.64
C ILE A 148 1.41 -20.94 5.83
N ASN A 149 1.16 -22.17 6.27
CA ASN A 149 1.64 -23.35 5.56
C ASN A 149 0.87 -23.61 4.26
N GLN A 150 -0.34 -23.08 4.15
CA GLN A 150 -1.17 -23.12 2.96
C GLN A 150 -0.89 -21.94 2.01
N GLY A 151 -0.13 -20.95 2.48
CA GLY A 151 0.30 -19.79 1.72
C GLY A 151 1.54 -20.05 0.85
N ASP A 152 1.66 -19.25 -0.19
CA ASP A 152 2.84 -19.13 -1.05
C ASP A 152 3.86 -18.14 -0.43
N ASP A 153 4.87 -17.76 -1.21
CA ASP A 153 5.89 -16.78 -0.82
C ASP A 153 5.27 -15.46 -0.32
N LEU A 154 5.80 -14.96 0.79
CA LEU A 154 5.40 -13.71 1.41
C LEU A 154 6.02 -12.49 0.71
N TRP A 155 7.12 -12.65 -0.02
CA TRP A 155 7.84 -11.54 -0.63
C TRP A 155 7.02 -10.73 -1.63
N PRO A 156 6.34 -11.33 -2.64
CA PRO A 156 5.50 -10.58 -3.58
C PRO A 156 4.39 -9.77 -2.89
N ARG A 157 3.90 -10.27 -1.76
CA ARG A 157 2.88 -9.59 -0.94
C ARG A 157 3.44 -8.36 -0.24
N MET A 158 4.70 -8.36 0.20
CA MET A 158 5.34 -7.16 0.75
C MET A 158 5.42 -6.04 -0.27
N VAL A 159 5.76 -6.37 -1.52
CA VAL A 159 5.79 -5.39 -2.62
C VAL A 159 4.38 -4.87 -2.91
N MET A 160 3.36 -5.74 -2.96
CA MET A 160 1.97 -5.30 -3.14
C MET A 160 1.47 -4.43 -1.97
N LEU A 161 1.87 -4.69 -0.72
CA LEU A 161 1.55 -3.82 0.42
C LEU A 161 2.15 -2.41 0.26
N LYS A 162 3.34 -2.30 -0.34
CA LYS A 162 3.92 -1.00 -0.69
C LYS A 162 3.08 -0.29 -1.76
N VAL A 163 2.61 -1.01 -2.78
CA VAL A 163 1.69 -0.48 -3.80
C VAL A 163 0.40 0.04 -3.15
N LEU A 164 -0.21 -0.72 -2.24
CA LEU A 164 -1.43 -0.30 -1.54
C LEU A 164 -1.21 0.94 -0.66
N GLN A 165 -0.05 1.07 -0.02
CA GLN A 165 0.32 2.29 0.71
C GLN A 165 0.40 3.51 -0.22
N GLN A 166 1.00 3.36 -1.40
CA GLN A 166 1.04 4.43 -2.41
C GLN A 166 -0.36 4.78 -2.92
N HIS A 167 -1.20 3.78 -3.19
CA HIS A 167 -2.61 3.96 -3.55
C HIS A 167 -3.36 4.78 -2.49
N TYR A 168 -3.23 4.40 -1.23
CA TYR A 168 -3.83 5.13 -0.12
C TYR A 168 -3.34 6.58 -0.04
N SER A 169 -2.02 6.78 -0.16
CA SER A 169 -1.41 8.12 -0.19
C SER A 169 -1.97 9.00 -1.31
N ALA A 170 -2.23 8.40 -2.49
CA ALA A 170 -2.69 9.11 -3.67
C ALA A 170 -4.22 9.36 -3.73
N THR A 171 -5.01 8.58 -2.98
CA THR A 171 -6.49 8.56 -3.12
C THR A 171 -7.27 8.71 -1.82
N GLY A 172 -6.66 8.39 -0.68
CA GLY A 172 -7.36 8.25 0.59
C GLY A 172 -8.30 7.04 0.67
N ASP A 173 -8.12 6.01 -0.17
CA ASP A 173 -9.00 4.83 -0.19
C ASP A 173 -9.02 4.09 1.17
N LYS A 174 -10.10 4.30 1.92
CA LYS A 174 -10.26 3.80 3.29
C LYS A 174 -10.29 2.27 3.38
N ARG A 175 -10.39 1.53 2.26
CA ARG A 175 -10.31 0.06 2.25
C ARG A 175 -8.91 -0.45 2.59
N VAL A 176 -7.87 0.33 2.32
CA VAL A 176 -6.46 -0.11 2.46
C VAL A 176 -6.08 -0.40 3.91
N ILE A 177 -6.37 0.52 4.84
CA ILE A 177 -5.99 0.37 6.26
C ILE A 177 -6.55 -0.92 6.88
N PRO A 178 -7.86 -1.22 6.83
CA PRO A 178 -8.39 -2.46 7.38
C PRO A 178 -7.87 -3.71 6.64
N PHE A 179 -7.67 -3.63 5.32
CA PHE A 179 -7.07 -4.72 4.55
C PHE A 179 -5.68 -5.10 5.07
N MET A 180 -4.78 -4.11 5.16
CA MET A 180 -3.41 -4.32 5.64
C MET A 180 -3.40 -4.79 7.09
N THR A 181 -4.27 -4.21 7.93
CA THR A 181 -4.43 -4.62 9.35
C THR A 181 -4.76 -6.10 9.48
N ARG A 182 -5.70 -6.61 8.67
CA ARG A 182 -6.06 -8.04 8.68
C ARG A 182 -4.90 -8.93 8.24
N TYR A 183 -4.16 -8.51 7.21
CA TYR A 183 -3.00 -9.27 6.76
C TYR A 183 -1.87 -9.30 7.80
N PHE A 184 -1.57 -8.17 8.45
CA PHE A 184 -0.56 -8.16 9.51
C PHE A 184 -0.99 -8.95 10.74
N ARG A 185 -2.29 -9.00 11.04
CA ARG A 185 -2.82 -9.91 12.07
C ARG A 185 -2.62 -11.37 11.68
N PHE A 186 -2.97 -11.74 10.45
CA PHE A 186 -2.68 -13.08 9.92
C PHE A 186 -1.20 -13.45 10.09
N GLN A 187 -0.28 -12.55 9.72
CA GLN A 187 1.15 -12.77 9.89
C GLN A 187 1.54 -12.91 11.37
N TYR A 188 1.06 -12.03 12.24
CA TYR A 188 1.35 -12.10 13.67
C TYR A 188 0.93 -13.43 14.29
N GLU A 189 -0.26 -13.94 13.92
CA GLU A 189 -0.81 -15.19 14.44
C GLU A 189 -0.11 -16.44 13.86
N ASN A 190 0.53 -16.33 12.69
CA ASN A 190 1.06 -17.48 11.96
C ASN A 190 2.59 -17.54 11.87
N LEU A 191 3.32 -16.46 12.15
CA LEU A 191 4.79 -16.42 12.11
C LEU A 191 5.42 -16.68 13.49
N THR A 192 4.81 -17.57 14.27
CA THR A 192 5.27 -17.89 15.64
C THR A 192 6.52 -18.77 15.68
N ASP A 193 6.86 -19.43 14.58
CA ASP A 193 8.10 -20.23 14.42
C ASP A 193 8.87 -19.75 13.17
N THR A 194 9.90 -18.94 13.41
CA THR A 194 10.74 -18.32 12.37
C THR A 194 11.72 -19.31 11.73
N THR A 195 12.03 -20.43 12.39
CA THR A 195 12.97 -21.43 11.88
C THR A 195 12.47 -22.04 10.57
N ARG A 196 11.16 -22.26 10.45
CA ARG A 196 10.56 -22.85 9.26
C ARG A 196 10.52 -21.91 8.05
N LEU A 197 10.38 -20.60 8.27
CA LEU A 197 10.43 -19.59 7.19
C LEU A 197 11.83 -19.54 6.56
N ILE A 198 12.85 -19.52 7.42
CA ILE A 198 14.26 -19.52 6.99
C ILE A 198 14.57 -20.78 6.18
N ASN A 199 14.13 -21.94 6.68
CA ASN A 199 14.36 -23.21 5.98
C ASN A 199 13.65 -23.27 4.61
N ARG A 200 12.41 -22.76 4.51
CA ARG A 200 11.68 -22.72 3.23
C ARG A 200 12.42 -21.85 2.20
N TYR A 201 13.03 -20.73 2.63
CA TYR A 201 13.83 -19.87 1.74
C TYR A 201 15.13 -20.54 1.30
N ILE A 202 15.80 -21.28 2.20
CA ILE A 202 16.99 -22.07 1.89
C ILE A 202 16.65 -23.19 0.87
N GLU A 203 15.54 -23.89 1.05
CA GLU A 203 15.09 -24.95 0.13
C GLU A 203 14.72 -24.39 -1.25
N GLN A 204 14.02 -23.25 -1.31
CA GLN A 204 13.70 -22.59 -2.58
C GLN A 204 14.97 -22.15 -3.33
N THR A 205 15.94 -21.54 -2.62
CA THR A 205 17.21 -21.11 -3.23
C THR A 205 18.15 -22.26 -3.59
N ALA A 206 18.02 -23.41 -2.94
CA ALA A 206 18.71 -24.63 -3.33
C ALA A 206 18.10 -25.24 -4.61
N ASN A 207 16.77 -25.21 -4.74
CA ASN A 207 16.05 -25.79 -5.88
C ASN A 207 15.98 -24.86 -7.11
N SER A 208 16.22 -23.55 -6.95
CA SER A 208 16.27 -22.58 -8.06
C SER A 208 17.65 -22.50 -8.75
N ARG A 209 18.65 -23.24 -8.27
CA ARG A 209 19.96 -23.41 -8.94
C ARG A 209 19.93 -24.68 -9.79
N CYS A 210 19.25 -24.62 -10.93
CA CYS A 210 19.40 -25.53 -12.05
C CYS A 210 19.30 -24.73 -13.35
#